data_AF-A0A916U3H3-F1
#
_entry.id   AF-A0A916U3H3-F1
#
_cell.length_a   1.000
_cell.length_b   1.000
_cell.length_c   1.000
_cell.angle_alpha   90.00
_cell.angle_beta   90.00
_cell.angle_gamma   90.00
#
_symmetry.space_group_name_H-M   'P 1'
#
loop_
_entity.id
_entity.type
_entity.pdbx_description
1 polymer ?
#
loop_
_entity_poly.entity_id
_entity_poly.type
_entity_poly.pdbx_seq_one_letter_code
_entity_poly.pdbx_strand_id
1 'polypeptide(L)'
;MNLWLIRGLVIAAVVTFIRALLGIGIYTWPESGSTQVSIALIVALAIGFVWPLLDGYSDGKEFEDEEDRADLTILWLKSLTAGAVISGFVSWLLTFAIPGIGGFNLFVELTIGAGFLILLLSIPALIGIMLGRFLGDRARRRSTPPVEEDEYGRHHVVAHHQKEPVKVSTGPGLAGTAVHHHDHPDHQDASFSETDYRDDDFAAERADIVDGDARDDRR
;
A
#
# COMPACT_ATOMS: atom_id res chain seq x y z
N MET A 1 1.54 14.51 1.38
CA MET A 1 1.80 14.44 -0.08
C MET A 1 3.25 14.13 -0.47
N ASN A 2 4.29 14.37 0.36
CA ASN A 2 5.70 14.08 -0.02
C ASN A 2 6.43 13.04 0.86
N LEU A 3 5.71 12.23 1.64
CA LEU A 3 6.34 11.34 2.63
C LEU A 3 7.26 10.28 1.99
N TRP A 4 6.87 9.80 0.81
CA TRP A 4 7.69 8.93 -0.03
C TRP A 4 9.03 9.58 -0.44
N LEU A 5 9.02 10.85 -0.87
CA LEU A 5 10.23 11.56 -1.30
C LEU A 5 11.19 11.79 -0.13
N ILE A 6 10.67 12.12 1.05
CA ILE A 6 11.49 12.33 2.25
C ILE A 6 12.21 11.03 2.62
N ARG A 7 11.50 9.90 2.62
CA ARG A 7 12.12 8.58 2.87
C ARG A 7 13.20 8.27 1.83
N GLY A 8 12.91 8.49 0.55
CA GLY A 8 13.90 8.35 -0.52
C GLY A 8 15.14 9.22 -0.32
N LEU A 9 14.96 10.48 0.11
CA LEU A 9 16.06 11.40 0.40
C LEU A 9 16.90 10.94 1.60
N VAL A 10 16.26 10.45 2.68
CA VAL A 10 16.99 9.91 3.82
C VAL A 10 17.78 8.67 3.43
N ILE A 11 17.19 7.77 2.64
CA ILE A 11 17.89 6.60 2.10
C ILE A 11 19.09 7.05 1.26
N ALA A 12 18.91 8.05 0.38
CA ALA A 12 20.00 8.60 -0.41
C ALA A 12 21.14 9.11 0.47
N ALA A 13 20.82 9.88 1.51
CA ALA A 13 21.81 10.41 2.44
C ALA A 13 22.56 9.29 3.18
N VAL A 14 21.85 8.29 3.70
CA VAL A 14 22.44 7.16 4.42
C VAL A 14 23.36 6.34 3.51
N VAL A 15 22.88 5.96 2.32
CA VAL A 15 23.67 5.15 1.38
C VAL A 15 24.91 5.91 0.92
N THR A 16 24.76 7.19 0.58
CA THR A 16 25.88 8.04 0.19
C THR A 16 26.91 8.17 1.32
N PHE A 17 26.45 8.35 2.56
CA PHE A 17 27.31 8.45 3.72
C PHE A 17 28.10 7.16 3.98
N ILE A 18 27.42 6.01 3.97
CA ILE A 18 28.06 4.69 4.11
C ILE A 18 29.12 4.50 3.02
N ARG A 19 28.79 4.84 1.77
CA ARG A 19 29.69 4.69 0.63
C ARG A 19 30.89 5.64 0.73
N ALA A 20 30.70 6.87 1.20
CA ALA A 20 31.78 7.82 1.43
C ALA A 20 32.74 7.32 2.53
N LEU A 21 32.21 6.84 3.65
CA LEU A 21 33.00 6.24 4.71
C LEU A 21 33.78 5.02 4.23
N LEU A 22 33.15 4.17 3.42
CA LEU A 22 33.81 3.01 2.83
C LEU A 22 34.95 3.42 1.89
N GLY A 23 34.73 4.42 1.02
CA GLY A 23 35.75 4.94 0.12
C GLY A 23 36.97 5.50 0.87
N ILE A 24 36.73 6.28 1.93
CA ILE A 24 37.79 6.80 2.80
C ILE A 24 38.48 5.66 3.55
N GLY A 25 37.72 4.69 4.06
CA GLY A 25 38.24 3.53 4.78
C GLY A 25 39.18 2.67 3.94
N ILE A 26 38.83 2.44 2.67
CA ILE A 26 39.66 1.66 1.74
C ILE A 26 40.94 2.43 1.39
N TYR A 27 40.83 3.75 1.21
CA TYR A 27 41.99 4.60 0.92
C TYR A 27 42.98 4.63 2.09
N THR A 28 42.48 4.65 3.33
CA THR A 28 43.30 4.78 4.54
C THR A 28 43.84 3.44 5.06
N TRP A 29 43.10 2.34 4.90
CA TRP A 29 43.52 0.99 5.32
C TRP A 29 43.32 -0.05 4.20
N PRO A 30 44.21 -0.10 3.20
CA PRO A 30 44.05 -0.96 2.02
C PRO A 30 43.99 -2.46 2.36
N GLU A 31 44.70 -2.87 3.40
CA GLU A 31 44.87 -4.27 3.80
C GLU A 31 43.62 -4.91 4.44
N SER A 32 42.61 -4.10 4.80
CA SER A 32 41.33 -4.58 5.35
C SER A 32 40.13 -4.32 4.44
N GLY A 33 40.35 -4.02 3.15
CA GLY A 33 39.28 -3.62 2.22
C GLY A 33 38.09 -4.59 2.15
N SER A 34 38.36 -5.91 2.14
CA SER A 34 37.30 -6.94 2.11
C SER A 34 36.42 -6.90 3.37
N THR A 35 37.01 -6.72 4.54
CA THR A 35 36.30 -6.63 5.81
C THR A 35 35.45 -5.36 5.87
N GLN A 36 35.99 -4.23 5.41
CA GLN A 36 35.26 -2.96 5.37
C GLN A 36 34.04 -3.02 4.44
N VAL A 37 34.20 -3.60 3.24
CA VAL A 37 33.09 -3.82 2.30
C VAL A 37 32.01 -4.69 2.94
N SER A 38 32.42 -5.79 3.58
CA SER A 38 31.47 -6.71 4.24
C SER A 38 30.69 -6.02 5.36
N ILE A 39 31.37 -5.23 6.20
CA ILE A 39 30.73 -4.48 7.29
C ILE A 39 29.76 -3.44 6.73
N ALA A 40 30.18 -2.64 5.75
CA ALA A 40 29.34 -1.62 5.13
C ALA A 40 28.09 -2.23 4.50
N LEU A 41 28.23 -3.39 3.85
CA LEU A 41 27.12 -4.15 3.28
C LEU A 41 26.13 -4.61 4.36
N ILE A 42 26.63 -5.22 5.45
CA ILE A 42 25.78 -5.66 6.57
C ILE A 42 25.02 -4.48 7.17
N VAL A 43 25.68 -3.34 7.37
CA VAL A 43 25.04 -2.13 7.92
C VAL A 43 23.95 -1.62 6.99
N ALA A 44 24.22 -1.53 5.68
CA ALA A 44 23.24 -1.10 4.70
C ALA A 44 22.02 -2.04 4.66
N LEU A 45 22.24 -3.36 4.70
CA LEU A 45 21.18 -4.35 4.75
C LEU A 45 20.38 -4.29 6.05
N ALA A 46 21.05 -4.10 7.20
CA ALA A 46 20.39 -3.97 8.49
C ALA A 46 19.46 -2.74 8.50
N ILE A 47 19.92 -1.59 8.00
CA ILE A 47 19.09 -0.38 7.90
C ILE A 47 17.93 -0.61 6.91
N GLY A 48 18.24 -1.20 5.75
CA GLY A 48 17.26 -1.55 4.71
C GLY A 48 16.26 -2.64 5.12
N PHE A 49 16.48 -3.32 6.25
CA PHE A 49 15.57 -4.31 6.81
C PHE A 49 14.77 -3.75 8.01
N VAL A 50 15.47 -3.14 8.97
CA VAL A 50 14.88 -2.70 10.24
C VAL A 50 13.90 -1.55 10.04
N TRP A 51 14.20 -0.59 9.17
CA TRP A 51 13.28 0.53 8.95
C TRP A 51 11.98 0.07 8.29
N PRO A 52 11.97 -0.66 7.15
CA PRO A 52 10.73 -1.17 6.58
C PRO A 52 9.97 -2.11 7.51
N LEU A 53 10.69 -2.86 8.37
CA LEU A 53 10.10 -3.69 9.42
C LEU A 53 9.31 -2.86 10.44
N LEU A 54 9.88 -1.77 10.94
CA LEU A 54 9.21 -0.87 11.88
C LEU A 54 8.02 -0.15 11.23
N ASP A 55 8.16 0.26 9.97
CA ASP A 55 7.06 0.84 9.19
C ASP A 55 5.91 -0.16 9.01
N GLY A 56 6.19 -1.41 8.64
CA GLY A 56 5.18 -2.47 8.50
C GLY A 56 4.54 -2.84 9.84
N TYR A 57 5.30 -2.80 10.94
CA TYR A 57 4.77 -3.01 12.29
C TYR A 57 3.77 -1.93 12.70
N SER A 58 4.08 -0.67 12.42
CA SER A 58 3.17 0.45 12.69
C SER A 58 1.87 0.31 11.88
N ASP A 59 2.00 0.01 10.58
CA ASP A 59 0.86 -0.17 9.66
C ASP A 59 -0.05 -1.32 10.09
N GLY A 60 0.52 -2.47 10.45
CA GLY A 60 -0.24 -3.61 10.98
C GLY A 60 -0.85 -3.36 12.37
N LYS A 61 -0.47 -2.30 13.08
CA LYS A 61 -1.10 -1.93 14.37
C LYS A 61 -2.25 -0.94 14.17
N GLU A 62 -2.18 -0.10 13.15
CA GLU A 62 -3.07 1.05 12.95
C GLU A 62 -4.35 0.69 12.17
N PHE A 63 -4.25 -0.18 11.15
CA PHE A 63 -5.40 -0.53 10.29
C PHE A 63 -5.92 -1.94 10.57
N GLU A 64 -7.25 -2.07 10.71
CA GLU A 64 -7.92 -3.36 10.96
C GLU A 64 -8.18 -4.11 9.66
N ASP A 65 -8.81 -3.45 8.70
CA ASP A 65 -9.14 -3.99 7.39
C ASP A 65 -7.96 -3.90 6.41
N GLU A 66 -7.84 -4.88 5.51
CA GLU A 66 -6.75 -4.94 4.53
C GLU A 66 -6.88 -3.83 3.48
N GLU A 67 -8.11 -3.37 3.21
CA GLU A 67 -8.44 -2.37 2.19
C GLU A 67 -7.94 -0.95 2.55
N ASP A 68 -7.86 -0.65 3.84
CA ASP A 68 -7.39 0.65 4.35
C ASP A 68 -5.85 0.74 4.44
N ARG A 69 -5.15 -0.38 4.27
CA ARG A 69 -3.70 -0.43 4.46
C ARG A 69 -2.99 0.29 3.32
N ALA A 70 -1.95 1.03 3.68
CA ALA A 70 -1.09 1.65 2.68
C ALA A 70 -0.33 0.57 1.88
N ASP A 71 -0.17 0.78 0.58
CA ASP A 71 0.76 0.01 -0.25
C ASP A 71 2.20 0.40 0.10
N LEU A 72 2.69 -0.14 1.22
CA LEU A 72 4.05 0.08 1.69
C LEU A 72 5.08 -0.51 0.72
N THR A 73 4.72 -1.56 -0.01
CA THR A 73 5.59 -2.22 -0.99
C THR A 73 5.93 -1.27 -2.12
N ILE A 74 4.92 -0.67 -2.77
CA ILE A 74 5.17 0.30 -3.85
C ILE A 74 5.85 1.56 -3.31
N LEU A 75 5.49 1.99 -2.10
CA LEU A 75 6.08 3.18 -1.49
C LEU A 75 7.57 2.99 -1.20
N TRP A 76 7.97 1.85 -0.67
CA TRP A 76 9.38 1.52 -0.42
C TRP A 76 10.14 1.30 -1.73
N LEU A 77 9.53 0.64 -2.73
CA LEU A 77 10.17 0.46 -4.04
C LEU A 77 10.45 1.81 -4.72
N LYS A 78 9.49 2.73 -4.69
CA LYS A 78 9.71 4.09 -5.21
C LYS A 78 10.76 4.83 -4.38
N SER A 79 10.78 4.65 -3.05
CA SER A 79 11.73 5.33 -2.15
C SER A 79 13.16 4.88 -2.42
N LEU A 80 13.36 3.57 -2.55
CA LEU A 80 14.63 2.95 -2.88
C LEU A 80 15.11 3.35 -4.27
N THR A 81 14.20 3.38 -5.25
CA THR A 81 14.52 3.85 -6.61
C THR A 81 15.00 5.31 -6.59
N ALA A 82 14.23 6.23 -6.00
CA ALA A 82 14.63 7.62 -5.89
C ALA A 82 15.93 7.77 -5.09
N GLY A 83 16.04 7.07 -3.97
CA GLY A 83 17.19 7.12 -3.07
C GLY A 83 18.48 6.64 -3.72
N ALA A 84 18.43 5.51 -4.43
CA ALA A 84 19.59 4.93 -5.12
C ALA A 84 20.06 5.80 -6.29
N VAL A 85 19.13 6.37 -7.08
CA VAL A 85 19.49 7.27 -8.19
C VAL A 85 20.14 8.56 -7.66
N ILE A 86 19.53 9.19 -6.64
CA ILE A 86 20.10 10.38 -6.01
C ILE A 86 21.46 10.05 -5.38
N SER A 87 21.57 8.92 -4.68
CA SER A 87 22.83 8.50 -4.07
C SER A 87 23.93 8.24 -5.10
N GLY A 88 23.61 7.60 -6.23
CA GLY A 88 24.57 7.36 -7.32
C GLY A 88 25.05 8.68 -7.92
N PHE A 89 24.14 9.62 -8.17
CA PHE A 89 24.49 10.96 -8.68
C PHE A 89 25.37 11.74 -7.69
N VAL A 90 25.01 11.74 -6.40
CA VAL A 90 25.79 12.43 -5.36
C VAL A 90 27.15 11.75 -5.17
N SER A 91 27.21 10.43 -5.15
CA SER A 91 28.46 9.67 -5.03
C SER A 91 29.40 9.92 -6.20
N TRP A 92 28.86 10.05 -7.41
CA TRP A 92 29.64 10.51 -8.58
C TRP A 92 30.21 11.91 -8.33
N LEU A 93 29.41 12.85 -7.81
CA LEU A 93 29.88 14.19 -7.46
C LEU A 93 31.01 14.16 -6.42
N LEU A 94 30.97 13.22 -5.46
CA LEU A 94 32.00 13.04 -4.43
C LEU A 94 33.36 12.63 -5.00
N THR A 95 33.42 12.01 -6.18
CA THR A 95 34.71 11.64 -6.81
C THR A 95 35.58 12.85 -7.13
N PHE A 96 35.00 14.04 -7.31
CA PHE A 96 35.75 15.28 -7.51
C PHE A 96 36.33 15.85 -6.21
N ALA A 97 35.73 15.52 -5.07
CA ALA A 97 36.11 16.08 -3.76
C ALA A 97 37.05 15.16 -2.98
N ILE A 98 36.94 13.83 -3.15
CA ILE A 98 37.65 12.84 -2.34
C ILE A 98 38.52 11.96 -3.26
N PRO A 99 39.87 12.09 -3.21
CA PRO A 99 40.75 11.21 -3.95
C PRO A 99 40.62 9.76 -3.42
N GLY A 100 40.49 8.79 -4.33
CA GLY A 100 40.38 7.36 -3.98
C GLY A 100 38.96 6.77 -4.04
N ILE A 101 37.92 7.57 -4.24
CA ILE A 101 36.57 7.06 -4.56
C ILE A 101 36.57 6.64 -6.03
N GLY A 102 36.23 5.36 -6.31
CA GLY A 102 36.29 4.75 -7.64
C GLY A 102 35.57 5.58 -8.71
N GLY A 103 36.33 5.96 -9.75
CA GLY A 103 35.90 6.87 -10.83
C GLY A 103 35.25 6.15 -12.00
N PHE A 104 34.07 5.57 -11.79
CA PHE A 104 33.22 5.13 -12.90
C PHE A 104 32.52 6.33 -13.54
N ASN A 105 32.18 6.21 -14.83
CA ASN A 105 31.38 7.23 -15.49
C ASN A 105 29.96 7.28 -14.87
N LEU A 106 29.28 8.43 -15.00
CA LEU A 106 27.96 8.64 -14.41
C LEU A 106 26.95 7.57 -14.81
N PHE A 107 26.98 7.12 -16.08
CA PHE A 107 26.05 6.13 -16.60
C PHE A 107 26.22 4.75 -15.96
N VAL A 108 27.46 4.30 -15.75
CA VAL A 108 27.77 3.04 -15.07
C VAL A 108 27.34 3.10 -13.61
N GLU A 109 27.58 4.22 -12.95
CA GLU A 109 27.17 4.42 -11.55
C GLU A 109 25.64 4.41 -11.40
N LEU A 110 24.91 5.04 -12.33
CA LEU A 110 23.44 5.04 -12.30
C LEU A 110 22.82 3.70 -12.71
N THR A 111 23.41 2.97 -13.65
CA THR A 111 22.82 1.72 -14.14
C THR A 111 23.18 0.54 -13.23
N ILE A 112 24.48 0.29 -13.06
CA ILE A 112 24.97 -0.83 -12.26
C ILE A 112 24.89 -0.46 -10.78
N GLY A 113 25.37 0.72 -10.39
CA GLY A 113 25.38 1.13 -8.97
C GLY A 113 23.98 1.29 -8.39
N ALA A 114 23.15 2.15 -8.99
CA ALA A 114 21.79 2.35 -8.49
C ALA A 114 20.92 1.10 -8.69
N GLY A 115 21.01 0.42 -9.84
CA GLY A 115 20.28 -0.83 -10.09
C GLY A 115 20.60 -1.92 -9.07
N PHE A 116 21.89 -2.10 -8.74
CA PHE A 116 22.32 -3.04 -7.71
C PHE A 116 21.77 -2.67 -6.34
N LEU A 117 21.84 -1.40 -5.93
CA LEU A 117 21.31 -0.95 -4.63
C LEU A 117 19.80 -1.14 -4.51
N ILE A 118 19.04 -0.85 -5.57
CA ILE A 118 17.59 -1.06 -5.59
C ILE A 118 17.27 -2.54 -5.39
N LEU A 119 17.93 -3.43 -6.13
CA LEU A 119 17.71 -4.88 -6.01
C LEU A 119 18.13 -5.39 -4.63
N LEU A 120 19.32 -4.97 -4.17
CA LEU A 120 19.91 -5.42 -2.92
C LEU A 120 19.09 -5.00 -1.69
N LEU A 121 18.54 -3.78 -1.69
CA LEU A 121 17.77 -3.27 -0.55
C LEU A 121 16.28 -3.58 -0.65
N SER A 122 15.74 -3.82 -1.85
CA SER A 122 14.31 -4.15 -2.01
C SER A 122 13.95 -5.48 -1.37
N ILE A 123 14.77 -6.53 -1.57
CA ILE A 123 14.48 -7.87 -1.01
C ILE A 123 14.35 -7.83 0.53
N PRO A 124 15.35 -7.37 1.30
CA PRO A 124 15.23 -7.29 2.75
C PRO A 124 14.12 -6.31 3.18
N ALA A 125 13.87 -5.24 2.42
CA ALA A 125 12.78 -4.31 2.73
C ALA A 125 11.42 -4.99 2.64
N LEU A 126 11.15 -5.77 1.59
CA LEU A 126 9.89 -6.51 1.43
C LEU A 126 9.70 -7.53 2.56
N ILE A 127 10.74 -8.28 2.89
CA ILE A 127 10.72 -9.25 4.00
C ILE A 127 10.45 -8.51 5.32
N GLY A 128 11.10 -7.36 5.54
CA GLY A 128 10.89 -6.49 6.69
C GLY A 128 9.44 -6.05 6.80
N ILE A 129 8.86 -5.48 5.74
CA ILE A 129 7.47 -5.01 5.73
C ILE A 129 6.50 -6.14 6.05
N MET A 130 6.65 -7.30 5.40
CA MET A 130 5.78 -8.46 5.62
C MET A 130 5.86 -8.96 7.06
N LEU A 131 7.08 -9.10 7.59
CA LEU A 131 7.28 -9.54 8.97
C LEU A 131 6.77 -8.50 9.97
N GLY A 132 6.92 -7.21 9.65
CA GLY A 132 6.44 -6.09 10.44
C GLY A 132 4.93 -6.13 10.57
N ARG A 133 4.22 -6.23 9.44
CA ARG A 133 2.76 -6.35 9.40
C ARG A 133 2.28 -7.55 10.22
N PHE A 134 2.90 -8.71 10.04
CA PHE A 134 2.57 -9.91 10.81
C PHE A 134 2.73 -9.73 12.33
N LEU A 135 3.82 -9.08 12.76
CA LEU A 135 4.06 -8.79 14.18
C LEU A 135 3.08 -7.74 14.73
N GLY A 136 2.74 -6.73 13.93
CA GLY A 136 1.77 -5.68 14.25
C GLY A 136 0.36 -6.24 14.42
N ASP A 137 -0.08 -7.06 13.46
CA ASP A 137 -1.37 -7.76 13.47
C ASP A 137 -1.51 -8.65 14.71
N ARG A 138 -0.45 -9.39 15.06
CA ARG A 138 -0.43 -10.23 16.26
C ARG A 138 -0.44 -9.42 17.55
N ALA A 139 0.18 -8.23 17.54
CA ALA A 139 0.13 -7.32 18.70
C ALA A 139 -1.27 -6.74 18.88
N ARG A 140 -1.93 -6.32 17.79
CA ARG A 140 -3.30 -5.80 17.82
C ARG A 140 -4.29 -6.83 18.33
N ARG A 141 -4.29 -8.06 17.79
CA ARG A 141 -5.19 -9.16 18.21
C ARG A 141 -5.09 -9.51 19.71
N ARG A 142 -3.92 -9.32 20.33
CA ARG A 142 -3.74 -9.53 21.78
C ARG A 142 -4.25 -8.37 22.63
N SER A 143 -4.42 -7.20 22.02
CA SER A 143 -4.82 -5.95 22.66
C SER A 143 -6.33 -5.72 22.56
N THR A 144 -6.98 -6.26 21.53
CA THR A 144 -8.44 -6.21 21.38
C THR A 144 -9.08 -7.17 22.40
N PRO A 145 -9.85 -6.66 23.39
CA PRO A 145 -10.62 -7.55 24.26
C PRO A 145 -11.59 -8.39 23.41
N PRO A 146 -11.94 -9.62 23.84
CA PRO A 146 -12.98 -10.37 23.16
C PRO A 146 -14.21 -9.48 23.06
N VAL A 147 -14.75 -9.32 21.85
CA VAL A 147 -16.11 -8.81 21.71
C VAL A 147 -16.95 -9.75 22.55
N GLU A 148 -17.52 -9.26 23.66
CA GLU A 148 -18.61 -9.98 24.31
C GLU A 148 -19.65 -10.17 23.21
N GLU A 149 -19.78 -11.40 22.70
CA GLU A 149 -20.95 -11.75 21.92
C GLU A 149 -22.11 -11.57 22.88
N ASP A 150 -22.82 -10.45 22.75
CA ASP A 150 -24.09 -10.25 23.41
C ASP A 150 -24.91 -11.52 23.14
N GLU A 151 -25.26 -12.24 24.21
CA GLU A 151 -26.00 -13.52 24.20
C GLU A 151 -27.36 -13.43 23.45
N TYR A 152 -27.73 -12.25 22.98
CA TYR A 152 -28.79 -12.01 22.02
C TYR A 152 -28.20 -11.56 20.69
N GLY A 153 -28.16 -12.46 19.69
CA GLY A 153 -27.76 -12.22 18.30
C GLY A 153 -28.53 -11.10 17.60
N ARG A 154 -28.27 -9.86 18.00
CA ARG A 154 -28.78 -8.64 17.39
C ARG A 154 -27.61 -8.03 16.66
N HIS A 155 -27.56 -8.26 15.34
CA HIS A 155 -26.68 -7.50 14.46
C HIS A 155 -26.90 -6.01 14.74
N HIS A 156 -25.93 -5.37 15.38
CA HIS A 156 -25.84 -3.92 15.42
C HIS A 156 -25.53 -3.49 14.00
N VAL A 157 -26.58 -3.26 13.20
CA VAL A 157 -26.45 -2.52 11.95
C VAL A 157 -25.99 -1.13 12.36
N VAL A 158 -24.67 -0.90 12.29
CA VAL A 158 -24.08 0.43 12.43
C VAL A 158 -24.54 1.20 11.20
N ALA A 159 -25.72 1.82 11.31
CA ALA A 159 -26.18 2.77 10.32
C ALA A 159 -25.19 3.93 10.32
N HIS A 160 -24.35 4.01 9.29
CA HIS A 160 -23.53 5.18 9.01
C HIS A 160 -24.46 6.39 8.96
N HIS A 161 -24.39 7.21 10.01
CA HIS A 161 -25.24 8.37 10.15
C HIS A 161 -24.82 9.40 9.09
N GLN A 162 -25.61 9.43 8.01
CA GLN A 162 -25.58 10.36 6.90
C GLN A 162 -25.66 11.80 7.43
N LYS A 163 -24.53 12.52 7.38
CA LYS A 163 -24.47 13.96 7.67
C LYS A 163 -24.66 14.76 6.39
N GLU A 164 -25.89 14.90 5.92
CA GLU A 164 -26.31 16.11 5.20
C GLU A 164 -27.75 16.47 5.56
N PRO A 165 -28.02 17.69 6.08
CA PRO A 165 -29.39 18.10 6.39
C PRO A 165 -30.14 18.40 5.08
N VAL A 166 -31.03 17.50 4.69
CA VAL A 166 -32.05 17.77 3.67
C VAL A 166 -32.92 18.94 4.16
N LYS A 167 -32.78 20.09 3.49
CA LYS A 167 -33.67 21.24 3.69
C LYS A 167 -35.05 20.91 3.11
N VAL A 168 -35.95 20.41 3.95
CA VAL A 168 -37.37 20.31 3.61
C VAL A 168 -37.96 21.72 3.65
N SER A 169 -38.20 22.29 2.47
CA SER A 169 -38.99 23.52 2.33
C SER A 169 -40.47 23.18 2.52
N THR A 170 -40.98 23.38 3.72
CA THR A 170 -42.43 23.33 3.99
C THR A 170 -43.07 24.64 3.49
N GLY A 171 -43.68 24.59 2.30
CA GLY A 171 -44.61 25.61 1.82
C GLY A 171 -46.03 25.34 2.34
N PRO A 172 -46.82 26.35 2.74
CA PRO A 172 -48.13 26.15 3.31
C PRO A 172 -49.20 26.08 2.21
N GLY A 173 -50.07 25.08 2.27
CA GLY A 173 -51.40 25.20 1.68
C GLY A 173 -51.95 23.95 0.99
N LEU A 174 -53.09 23.53 1.55
CA LEU A 174 -54.24 22.92 0.88
C LEU A 174 -54.36 21.39 0.89
N ALA A 175 -55.43 20.98 1.55
CA ALA A 175 -56.00 19.66 1.64
C ALA A 175 -56.50 19.14 0.28
N GLY A 176 -56.45 17.82 0.09
CA GLY A 176 -57.17 17.17 -1.01
C GLY A 176 -56.68 15.76 -1.34
N THR A 177 -57.39 14.77 -0.78
CA THR A 177 -57.88 13.53 -1.42
C THR A 177 -57.07 12.82 -2.53
N ALA A 178 -56.89 11.52 -2.30
CA ALA A 178 -56.48 10.48 -3.26
C ALA A 178 -57.35 10.40 -4.53
N VAL A 179 -56.77 9.89 -5.64
CA VAL A 179 -57.20 8.71 -6.45
C VAL A 179 -56.47 8.66 -7.82
N HIS A 180 -56.20 7.43 -8.27
CA HIS A 180 -55.60 6.90 -9.51
C HIS A 180 -56.04 7.51 -10.87
N HIS A 181 -55.17 7.46 -11.92
CA HIS A 181 -55.18 6.44 -13.02
C HIS A 181 -54.61 6.94 -14.40
N HIS A 182 -53.72 6.11 -14.99
CA HIS A 182 -53.48 5.71 -16.40
C HIS A 182 -52.91 6.59 -17.56
N ASP A 183 -52.04 5.88 -18.33
CA ASP A 183 -51.72 5.86 -19.79
C ASP A 183 -50.58 6.67 -20.45
N HIS A 184 -49.46 5.95 -20.75
CA HIS A 184 -48.70 5.69 -22.03
C HIS A 184 -48.61 6.73 -23.20
N PRO A 185 -47.70 6.59 -24.21
CA PRO A 185 -46.22 6.40 -24.28
C PRO A 185 -45.51 7.44 -25.22
N ASP A 186 -44.18 7.27 -25.40
CA ASP A 186 -43.39 7.41 -26.64
C ASP A 186 -42.17 8.36 -26.70
N HIS A 187 -41.11 7.77 -27.31
CA HIS A 187 -39.85 8.30 -27.88
C HIS A 187 -38.71 8.65 -26.90
N GLN A 188 -37.76 7.73 -26.69
CA GLN A 188 -36.53 7.49 -27.49
C GLN A 188 -35.52 8.64 -27.38
N ASP A 189 -34.44 8.38 -26.63
CA ASP A 189 -33.08 8.42 -27.20
C ASP A 189 -32.13 7.61 -26.30
N ALA A 190 -31.68 6.48 -26.85
CA ALA A 190 -30.74 5.56 -26.23
C ALA A 190 -29.31 6.01 -26.55
N SER A 191 -28.53 6.29 -25.52
CA SER A 191 -27.10 5.96 -25.51
C SER A 191 -26.72 5.54 -24.10
N PHE A 192 -26.80 4.23 -23.88
CA PHE A 192 -26.41 3.56 -22.64
C PHE A 192 -24.95 3.12 -22.81
N SER A 193 -24.09 3.54 -21.88
CA SER A 193 -22.74 3.02 -21.73
C SER A 193 -22.49 2.82 -20.24
N GLU A 194 -22.81 1.60 -19.81
CA GLU A 194 -22.01 0.80 -18.88
C GLU A 194 -21.93 1.30 -17.43
N THR A 195 -23.00 1.01 -16.68
CA THR A 195 -22.98 0.42 -15.32
C THR A 195 -24.42 0.32 -14.81
N ASP A 196 -25.07 -0.84 -14.98
CA ASP A 196 -26.27 -1.19 -14.19
C ASP A 196 -26.32 -2.71 -14.03
N TYR A 197 -25.53 -3.21 -13.07
CA TYR A 197 -25.56 -4.59 -12.58
C TYR A 197 -26.81 -4.68 -11.68
N ARG A 198 -27.94 -5.14 -12.22
CA ARG A 198 -29.23 -5.22 -11.51
C ARG A 198 -29.45 -6.62 -10.92
N ASP A 199 -30.02 -6.61 -9.72
CA ASP A 199 -30.36 -7.76 -8.87
C ASP A 199 -31.38 -8.77 -9.46
N ASP A 200 -31.80 -8.58 -10.71
CA ASP A 200 -32.77 -9.45 -11.39
C ASP A 200 -32.13 -10.78 -11.87
N ASP A 201 -30.80 -10.80 -12.04
CA ASP A 201 -30.05 -12.02 -12.44
C ASP A 201 -29.97 -13.07 -11.31
N PHE A 202 -30.05 -12.66 -10.04
CA PHE A 202 -30.06 -13.58 -8.90
C PHE A 202 -31.41 -14.31 -8.73
N ALA A 203 -32.50 -13.73 -9.21
CA ALA A 203 -33.81 -14.38 -9.20
C ALA A 203 -33.92 -15.47 -10.27
N ALA A 204 -33.22 -15.31 -11.40
CA ALA A 204 -33.13 -16.32 -12.46
C ALA A 204 -32.28 -17.52 -12.04
N GLU A 205 -31.18 -17.31 -11.30
CA GLU A 205 -30.31 -18.41 -10.83
C GLU A 205 -30.98 -19.26 -9.72
N ARG A 206 -31.87 -18.67 -8.90
CA ARG A 206 -32.65 -19.44 -7.90
C ARG A 206 -33.80 -20.25 -8.49
N ALA A 207 -34.30 -19.93 -9.69
CA ALA A 207 -35.37 -20.69 -10.33
C ALA A 207 -34.86 -21.99 -10.97
N ASP A 208 -33.65 -21.98 -11.53
CA ASP A 208 -33.03 -23.17 -12.14
C ASP A 208 -32.61 -24.23 -11.10
N ILE A 209 -32.26 -23.83 -9.87
CA ILE A 209 -31.87 -24.75 -8.80
C ILE A 209 -33.07 -25.51 -8.21
N VAL A 210 -34.28 -24.93 -8.26
CA VAL A 210 -35.51 -25.56 -7.72
C VAL A 210 -36.15 -26.55 -8.71
N ASP A 211 -35.98 -26.35 -10.02
CA ASP A 211 -36.55 -27.25 -11.04
C ASP A 211 -35.66 -28.47 -11.36
N GLY A 212 -34.38 -28.45 -10.95
CA GLY A 212 -33.45 -29.58 -11.06
C GLY A 212 -33.71 -30.71 -10.06
N ASP A 213 -34.14 -30.37 -8.83
CA ASP A 213 -34.36 -31.35 -7.74
C ASP A 213 -35.72 -32.07 -7.87
N ALA A 214 -36.68 -31.47 -8.58
CA ALA A 214 -38.02 -32.04 -8.77
C ALA A 214 -38.13 -33.07 -9.92
N ARG A 215 -37.06 -33.32 -10.67
CA ARG A 215 -37.05 -34.26 -11.81
C ARG A 215 -36.43 -35.63 -11.51
N ASP A 216 -35.73 -35.82 -10.39
CA ASP A 216 -35.10 -37.10 -10.05
C ASP A 216 -36.04 -38.06 -9.29
N ASP A 217 -37.12 -37.55 -8.67
CA ASP A 217 -38.08 -38.37 -7.90
C ASP A 217 -39.23 -38.97 -8.73
N ARG A 218 -39.16 -38.93 -10.07
CA ARG A 218 -40.25 -39.40 -10.95
C ARG A 218 -39.83 -40.26 -12.15
N ARG A 219 -38.83 -41.12 -12.00
CA ARG A 219 -38.63 -42.30 -12.88
C ARG A 219 -38.12 -43.53 -12.15
#